data_AF-A0A6P0X7Y4-F1
#
_entry.id   AF-A0A6P0X7Y4-F1
#
_cell.length_a   1.000
_cell.length_b   1.000
_cell.length_c   1.000
_cell.angle_alpha   90.00
_cell.angle_beta   90.00
_cell.angle_gamma   90.00
#
_symmetry.space_group_name_H-M   'P 1'
#
loop_
_entity.id
_entity.type
_entity.pdbx_description
1 polymer ?
#
loop_
_entity_poly.entity_id
_entity_poly.type
_entity_poly.pdbx_seq_one_letter_code
_entity_poly.pdbx_strand_id
1 'polypeptide(L)'
;VNHIKKVARYYAGKMHSWDVVNEAVYPTHGRAEGLRNSPWLEFLGPDYIELAFHTAREADPKALLVYNENHLWYEGQLRSNTPSGEAKRAAVLKLLERLKSKGTPIDVLGIQGHLRGHQLEQLNPKKLRAFLADVADLDLKIMITELDVRDHKLPKDIDVRDRLVAKAYEDFLSVVLDEPAVMAVFTWGLSDRDTWLSKFARRKDGLPVRPLPLDAQLNRKLAWNAIARAFDNAPMR
;
A
#
# COMPACT_ATOMS: atom_id res chain seq x y z
N VAL A 1 17.55 17.07 -1.16
CA VAL A 1 16.97 17.55 0.13
C VAL A 1 16.14 18.83 0.06
N ASN A 2 16.48 19.83 -0.79
CA ASN A 2 15.75 21.12 -0.84
C ASN A 2 14.24 21.00 -1.10
N HIS A 3 13.82 20.04 -1.92
CA HIS A 3 12.41 19.76 -2.16
C HIS A 3 11.67 19.38 -0.87
N ILE A 4 12.17 18.36 -0.15
CA ILE A 4 11.60 17.90 1.13
C ILE A 4 11.52 19.05 2.12
N LYS A 5 12.62 19.80 2.31
CA LYS A 5 12.64 20.94 3.24
C LYS A 5 11.59 21.98 2.90
N LYS A 6 11.43 22.36 1.64
CA LYS A 6 10.47 23.39 1.23
C LYS A 6 9.02 22.93 1.43
N VAL A 7 8.69 21.72 0.97
CA VAL A 7 7.32 21.21 1.02
C VAL A 7 6.90 20.89 2.46
N ALA A 8 7.70 20.10 3.19
CA ALA A 8 7.37 19.69 4.55
C ALA A 8 7.32 20.88 5.51
N ARG A 9 8.26 21.84 5.42
CA ARG A 9 8.21 23.06 6.27
C ARG A 9 6.99 23.92 6.00
N TYR A 10 6.57 24.03 4.75
CA TYR A 10 5.41 24.87 4.39
C TYR A 10 4.12 24.36 5.04
N TYR A 11 3.96 23.04 5.16
CA TYR A 11 2.79 22.40 5.77
C TYR A 11 3.03 21.88 7.19
N ALA A 12 4.17 22.23 7.81
CA ALA A 12 4.56 21.69 9.10
C ALA A 12 3.48 21.90 10.18
N GLY A 13 3.19 20.86 10.95
CA GLY A 13 2.15 20.85 11.97
C GLY A 13 0.71 20.84 11.45
N LYS A 14 0.49 20.82 10.12
CA LYS A 14 -0.84 20.65 9.50
C LYS A 14 -1.07 19.25 8.95
N MET A 15 -0.01 18.48 8.74
CA MET A 15 -0.08 17.14 8.18
C MET A 15 -0.12 16.11 9.30
N HIS A 16 -1.00 15.11 9.15
CA HIS A 16 -1.00 13.92 10.00
C HIS A 16 0.22 13.05 9.69
N SER A 17 0.48 12.80 8.40
CA SER A 17 1.53 11.91 7.94
C SER A 17 2.09 12.34 6.58
N TRP A 18 3.32 11.94 6.29
CA TRP A 18 3.99 12.10 5.00
C TRP A 18 4.47 10.76 4.48
N ASP A 19 4.11 10.41 3.24
CA ASP A 19 4.83 9.40 2.46
C ASP A 19 6.17 10.00 2.03
N VAL A 20 7.20 9.83 2.85
CA VAL A 20 8.52 10.44 2.63
C VAL A 20 9.23 9.81 1.44
N VAL A 21 9.13 8.48 1.32
CA VAL A 21 9.67 7.69 0.21
C VAL A 21 8.61 6.69 -0.24
N ASN A 22 8.41 6.60 -1.54
CA ASN A 22 7.41 5.73 -2.16
C ASN A 22 8.06 4.74 -3.14
N GLU A 23 7.68 3.46 -3.05
CA GLU A 23 8.03 2.37 -3.99
C GLU A 23 9.53 2.14 -4.25
N ALA A 24 10.37 2.28 -3.23
CA ALA A 24 11.81 2.21 -3.36
C ALA A 24 12.38 0.79 -3.53
N VAL A 25 11.59 -0.27 -3.28
CA VAL A 25 12.07 -1.66 -3.34
C VAL A 25 11.68 -2.32 -4.66
N TYR A 26 12.61 -3.00 -5.32
CA TYR A 26 12.31 -3.81 -6.51
C TYR A 26 13.44 -4.84 -6.76
N PRO A 27 13.44 -5.98 -6.05
CA PRO A 27 14.62 -6.85 -6.01
C PRO A 27 14.97 -7.51 -7.35
N THR A 28 14.03 -7.61 -8.30
CA THR A 28 14.33 -8.12 -9.65
C THR A 28 15.18 -7.16 -10.50
N HIS A 29 15.45 -5.93 -10.04
CA HIS A 29 16.45 -5.05 -10.63
C HIS A 29 17.91 -5.43 -10.26
N GLY A 30 18.11 -6.42 -9.39
CA GLY A 30 19.42 -7.04 -9.15
C GLY A 30 20.41 -6.19 -8.33
N ARG A 31 19.94 -5.15 -7.64
CA ARG A 31 20.78 -4.36 -6.72
C ARG A 31 20.98 -5.14 -5.40
N ALA A 32 22.16 -5.03 -4.81
CA ALA A 32 22.51 -5.77 -3.58
C ALA A 32 21.57 -5.43 -2.40
N GLU A 33 21.08 -4.18 -2.37
CA GLU A 33 20.17 -3.66 -1.36
C GLU A 33 18.70 -4.00 -1.65
N GLY A 34 18.39 -4.65 -2.78
CA GLY A 34 17.02 -4.91 -3.22
C GLY A 34 16.24 -3.67 -3.70
N LEU A 35 16.93 -2.53 -3.82
CA LEU A 35 16.33 -1.25 -4.20
C LEU A 35 16.04 -1.16 -5.70
N ARG A 36 15.00 -0.40 -6.02
CA ARG A 36 14.63 -0.03 -7.39
C ARG A 36 15.68 0.92 -7.96
N ASN A 37 16.18 0.59 -9.14
CA ASN A 37 16.90 1.54 -10.01
C ASN A 37 16.07 2.83 -10.16
N SER A 38 16.61 3.93 -9.64
CA SER A 38 15.99 5.24 -9.65
C SER A 38 17.09 6.31 -9.73
N PRO A 39 16.78 7.51 -10.25
CA PRO A 39 17.72 8.62 -10.24
C PRO A 39 18.24 8.91 -8.82
N TRP A 40 17.40 8.82 -7.80
CA TRP A 40 17.81 9.05 -6.41
C TRP A 40 18.90 8.08 -5.96
N LEU A 41 18.71 6.79 -6.23
CA LEU A 41 19.71 5.76 -5.90
C LEU A 41 20.99 5.94 -6.70
N GLU A 42 20.90 6.33 -7.97
CA GLU A 42 22.04 6.55 -8.84
C GLU A 42 22.90 7.74 -8.38
N PHE A 43 22.26 8.87 -8.08
CA PHE A 43 22.95 10.11 -7.74
C PHE A 43 23.37 10.22 -6.28
N LEU A 44 22.59 9.65 -5.34
CA LEU A 44 22.81 9.82 -3.90
C LEU A 44 23.26 8.54 -3.20
N GLY A 45 23.26 7.39 -3.89
CA GLY A 45 23.56 6.10 -3.29
C GLY A 45 22.40 5.56 -2.43
N PRO A 46 22.57 4.36 -1.84
CA PRO A 46 21.50 3.64 -1.14
C PRO A 46 20.98 4.34 0.12
N ASP A 47 21.77 5.24 0.71
CA ASP A 47 21.43 5.97 1.93
C ASP A 47 20.49 7.17 1.69
N TYR A 48 20.06 7.41 0.43
CA TYR A 48 19.15 8.52 0.10
C TYR A 48 17.82 8.46 0.87
N ILE A 49 17.37 7.26 1.24
CA ILE A 49 16.14 7.04 1.98
C ILE A 49 16.30 7.61 3.40
N GLU A 50 17.39 7.27 4.07
CA GLU A 50 17.73 7.76 5.42
C GLU A 50 17.83 9.28 5.42
N LEU A 51 18.54 9.84 4.42
CA LEU A 51 18.66 11.27 4.23
C LEU A 51 17.28 11.95 4.06
N ALA A 52 16.36 11.32 3.33
CA ALA A 52 15.01 11.85 3.12
C ALA A 52 14.21 11.87 4.44
N PHE A 53 14.24 10.80 5.22
CA PHE A 53 13.55 10.69 6.51
C PHE A 53 14.10 11.68 7.55
N HIS A 54 15.42 11.79 7.71
CA HIS A 54 16.01 12.79 8.61
C HIS A 54 15.62 14.21 8.17
N THR A 55 15.69 14.50 6.87
CA THR A 55 15.28 15.80 6.33
C THR A 55 13.80 16.10 6.58
N ALA A 56 12.93 15.11 6.46
CA ALA A 56 11.50 15.25 6.72
C ALA A 56 11.22 15.48 8.22
N ARG A 57 11.87 14.72 9.11
CA ARG A 57 11.73 14.89 10.56
C ARG A 57 12.19 16.27 11.03
N GLU A 58 13.29 16.78 10.50
CA GLU A 58 13.75 18.15 10.78
C GLU A 58 12.75 19.22 10.31
N ALA A 59 12.05 18.96 9.21
CA ALA A 59 11.16 19.91 8.57
C ALA A 59 9.77 19.95 9.21
N ASP A 60 9.24 18.79 9.62
CA ASP A 60 7.94 18.65 10.28
C ASP A 60 8.03 17.61 11.41
N PRO A 61 8.48 18.01 12.62
CA PRO A 61 8.72 17.08 13.71
C PRO A 61 7.48 16.35 14.22
N LYS A 62 6.27 16.85 13.92
CA LYS A 62 5.00 16.35 14.48
C LYS A 62 4.29 15.33 13.58
N ALA A 63 4.58 15.32 12.29
CA ALA A 63 3.94 14.39 11.35
C ALA A 63 4.53 12.98 11.50
N LEU A 64 3.69 11.97 11.25
CA LEU A 64 4.16 10.59 11.08
C LEU A 64 4.90 10.45 9.73
N LEU A 65 6.05 9.79 9.74
CA LEU A 65 6.87 9.59 8.55
C LEU A 65 6.71 8.15 8.04
N VAL A 66 6.18 8.05 6.82
CA VAL A 66 5.73 6.81 6.20
C VAL A 66 6.71 6.41 5.08
N TYR A 67 7.11 5.14 5.07
CA TYR A 67 7.60 4.49 3.85
C TYR A 67 6.42 3.77 3.19
N ASN A 68 5.99 4.20 2.00
CA ASN A 68 4.83 3.64 1.32
C ASN A 68 5.26 2.69 0.19
N GLU A 69 4.68 1.50 0.14
CA GLU A 69 5.11 0.45 -0.78
C GLU A 69 3.96 -0.39 -1.35
N ASN A 70 4.15 -0.79 -2.60
CA ASN A 70 3.22 -1.58 -3.36
C ASN A 70 3.58 -3.07 -3.37
N HIS A 71 2.64 -3.86 -3.87
CA HIS A 71 2.88 -5.27 -4.20
C HIS A 71 3.23 -6.18 -3.00
N LEU A 72 2.64 -5.93 -1.82
CA LEU A 72 2.92 -6.69 -0.59
C LEU A 72 1.85 -7.75 -0.23
N TRP A 73 0.71 -7.79 -0.92
CA TRP A 73 -0.45 -8.60 -0.50
C TRP A 73 -0.51 -10.02 -1.08
N TYR A 74 0.27 -10.33 -2.11
CA TYR A 74 0.18 -11.59 -2.87
C TYR A 74 1.38 -12.52 -2.62
N GLU A 75 1.34 -13.77 -3.09
CA GLU A 75 2.46 -14.71 -3.01
C GLU A 75 3.23 -14.86 -4.33
N GLY A 76 2.50 -15.18 -5.39
CA GLY A 76 3.04 -15.52 -6.71
C GLY A 76 3.66 -14.31 -7.42
N GLN A 77 3.77 -14.37 -8.74
CA GLN A 77 4.15 -13.20 -9.54
C GLN A 77 2.92 -12.59 -10.19
N LEU A 78 2.82 -11.26 -10.14
CA LEU A 78 1.72 -10.55 -10.77
C LEU A 78 1.88 -10.39 -12.29
N ARG A 79 3.11 -10.46 -12.80
CA ARG A 79 3.47 -10.45 -14.22
C ARG A 79 4.93 -10.92 -14.39
N SER A 80 5.32 -11.22 -15.62
CA SER A 80 6.73 -11.53 -15.94
C SER A 80 7.65 -10.41 -15.44
N ASN A 81 8.82 -10.79 -14.93
CA ASN A 81 9.86 -9.90 -14.39
C ASN A 81 9.44 -9.03 -13.17
N THR A 82 8.30 -9.32 -12.53
CA THR A 82 8.02 -8.80 -11.18
C THR A 82 8.55 -9.72 -10.10
N PRO A 83 8.96 -9.18 -8.94
CA PRO A 83 9.24 -10.01 -7.78
C PRO A 83 7.98 -10.78 -7.36
N SER A 84 8.19 -11.98 -6.81
CA SER A 84 7.14 -12.63 -6.02
C SER A 84 6.79 -11.74 -4.83
N GLY A 85 5.58 -11.86 -4.31
CA GLY A 85 5.18 -11.02 -3.17
C GLY A 85 5.97 -11.39 -1.91
N GLU A 86 6.38 -12.65 -1.77
CA GLU A 86 7.32 -13.09 -0.73
C GLU A 86 8.68 -12.40 -0.85
N ALA A 87 9.30 -12.41 -2.04
CA ALA A 87 10.58 -11.74 -2.26
C ALA A 87 10.47 -10.21 -2.06
N LYS A 88 9.34 -9.61 -2.46
CA LYS A 88 9.06 -8.19 -2.26
C LYS A 88 8.95 -7.86 -0.76
N ARG A 89 8.17 -8.62 0.02
CA ARG A 89 8.02 -8.43 1.47
C ARG A 89 9.33 -8.62 2.22
N ALA A 90 10.10 -9.67 1.89
CA ALA A 90 11.42 -9.89 2.51
C ALA A 90 12.39 -8.73 2.24
N ALA A 91 12.40 -8.19 1.02
CA ALA A 91 13.24 -7.04 0.68
C ALA A 91 12.79 -5.75 1.40
N VAL A 92 11.47 -5.56 1.58
CA VAL A 92 10.93 -4.45 2.38
C VAL A 92 11.31 -4.59 3.84
N LEU A 93 11.13 -5.76 4.45
CA LEU A 93 11.47 -5.99 5.85
C LEU A 93 12.96 -5.70 6.11
N LYS A 94 13.84 -6.21 5.24
CA LYS A 94 15.28 -5.92 5.31
C LYS A 94 15.61 -4.43 5.19
N LEU A 95 14.87 -3.68 4.37
CA LEU A 95 15.02 -2.23 4.30
C LEU A 95 14.61 -1.59 5.64
N LEU A 96 13.45 -1.96 6.19
CA LEU A 96 12.94 -1.42 7.45
C LEU A 96 13.91 -1.70 8.61
N GLU A 97 14.40 -2.93 8.74
CA GLU A 97 15.43 -3.32 9.71
C GLU A 97 16.68 -2.43 9.62
N ARG A 98 17.16 -2.19 8.40
CA ARG A 98 18.32 -1.31 8.17
C ARG A 98 18.05 0.14 8.56
N LEU A 99 16.87 0.67 8.25
CA LEU A 99 16.50 2.03 8.63
C LEU A 99 16.42 2.17 10.16
N LYS A 100 15.77 1.20 10.83
CA LYS A 100 15.68 1.17 12.30
C LYS A 100 17.05 1.03 12.96
N SER A 101 17.92 0.14 12.46
CA SER A 101 19.26 -0.07 13.05
C SER A 101 20.18 1.15 12.93
N LYS A 102 19.93 2.01 11.94
CA LYS A 102 20.63 3.28 11.77
C LYS A 102 19.97 4.47 12.48
N GLY A 103 18.89 4.26 13.24
CA GLY A 103 18.19 5.34 13.94
C GLY A 103 17.43 6.30 13.01
N THR A 104 17.03 5.82 11.82
CA THR A 104 16.22 6.62 10.89
C THR A 104 14.85 6.90 11.51
N PRO A 105 14.33 8.14 11.46
CA PRO A 105 13.04 8.50 12.06
C PRO A 105 11.86 8.05 11.19
N ILE A 106 11.67 6.74 11.02
CA ILE A 106 10.52 6.14 10.35
C ILE A 106 9.50 5.67 11.40
N ASP A 107 8.23 5.99 11.17
CA ASP A 107 7.15 5.67 12.12
C ASP A 107 6.18 4.61 11.56
N VAL A 108 5.99 4.58 10.24
CA VAL A 108 4.92 3.82 9.59
C VAL A 108 5.39 3.11 8.32
N LEU A 109 4.97 1.86 8.14
CA LEU A 109 4.90 1.21 6.84
C LEU A 109 3.52 1.47 6.20
N GLY A 110 3.51 2.15 5.07
CA GLY A 110 2.36 2.26 4.19
C GLY A 110 2.29 1.05 3.24
N ILE A 111 1.15 0.38 3.22
CA ILE A 111 0.85 -0.70 2.27
C ILE A 111 -0.22 -0.17 1.33
N GLN A 112 0.13 0.09 0.07
CA GLN A 112 -0.82 0.66 -0.90
C GLN A 112 -2.11 -0.17 -1.00
N GLY A 113 -2.01 -1.50 -1.13
CA GLY A 113 -3.22 -2.33 -1.17
C GLY A 113 -3.95 -2.27 -2.52
N HIS A 114 -3.27 -2.01 -3.62
CA HIS A 114 -3.84 -2.20 -4.97
C HIS A 114 -4.06 -3.68 -5.29
N LEU A 115 -5.25 -4.19 -5.00
CA LEU A 115 -5.62 -5.58 -5.18
C LEU A 115 -5.99 -5.90 -6.63
N ARG A 116 -5.96 -7.17 -6.99
CA ARG A 116 -6.40 -7.66 -8.30
C ARG A 116 -7.45 -8.74 -8.11
N GLY A 117 -8.72 -8.43 -8.41
CA GLY A 117 -9.82 -9.35 -8.16
C GLY A 117 -9.67 -10.70 -8.90
N HIS A 118 -9.05 -10.69 -10.08
CA HIS A 118 -8.78 -11.90 -10.87
C HIS A 118 -7.55 -12.70 -10.42
N GLN A 119 -6.87 -12.27 -9.35
CA GLN A 119 -5.66 -12.92 -8.80
C GLN A 119 -5.74 -13.01 -7.27
N LEU A 120 -6.95 -12.95 -6.71
CA LEU A 120 -7.15 -12.94 -5.25
C LEU A 120 -6.72 -14.27 -4.61
N GLU A 121 -6.73 -15.36 -5.37
CA GLU A 121 -6.20 -16.67 -4.94
C GLU A 121 -4.71 -16.64 -4.56
N GLN A 122 -3.97 -15.59 -4.97
CA GLN A 122 -2.58 -15.38 -4.56
C GLN A 122 -2.44 -14.74 -3.19
N LEU A 123 -3.52 -14.26 -2.57
CA LEU A 123 -3.49 -13.81 -1.17
C LEU A 123 -3.25 -15.02 -0.28
N ASN A 124 -2.20 -14.97 0.54
CA ASN A 124 -1.95 -15.98 1.57
C ASN A 124 -2.09 -15.32 2.95
N PRO A 125 -3.22 -15.55 3.65
CA PRO A 125 -3.47 -14.95 4.95
C PRO A 125 -2.38 -15.22 5.98
N LYS A 126 -1.85 -16.45 6.03
CA LYS A 126 -0.83 -16.83 7.02
C LYS A 126 0.46 -16.04 6.83
N LYS A 127 0.95 -15.97 5.58
CA LYS A 127 2.20 -15.27 5.27
C LYS A 127 2.06 -13.75 5.37
N LEU A 128 0.90 -13.20 5.01
CA LEU A 128 0.64 -11.77 5.19
C LEU A 128 0.60 -11.40 6.67
N ARG A 129 -0.10 -12.17 7.53
CA ARG A 129 -0.08 -11.95 8.99
C ARG A 129 1.33 -11.99 9.57
N ALA A 130 2.13 -12.99 9.18
CA ALA A 130 3.52 -13.09 9.64
C ALA A 130 4.33 -11.83 9.28
N PHE A 131 4.23 -11.36 8.04
CA PHE A 131 4.92 -10.12 7.64
C PHE A 131 4.44 -8.88 8.40
N LEU A 132 3.14 -8.76 8.67
CA LEU A 132 2.62 -7.62 9.43
C LEU A 132 3.12 -7.65 10.88
N ALA A 133 3.20 -8.84 11.50
CA ALA A 133 3.80 -9.03 12.82
C ALA A 133 5.31 -8.69 12.81
N ASP A 134 6.06 -9.15 11.81
CA ASP A 134 7.49 -8.82 11.67
C ASP A 134 7.70 -7.29 11.58
N VAL A 135 6.79 -6.57 10.90
CA VAL A 135 6.83 -5.10 10.83
C VAL A 135 6.48 -4.47 12.18
N ALA A 136 5.49 -5.01 12.89
CA ALA A 136 5.11 -4.53 14.22
C ALA A 136 6.24 -4.73 15.26
N ASP A 137 6.99 -5.84 15.17
CA ASP A 137 8.16 -6.14 16.02
C ASP A 137 9.31 -5.13 15.85
N LEU A 138 9.33 -4.37 14.74
CA LEU A 138 10.24 -3.25 14.53
C LEU A 138 9.76 -1.93 15.18
N ASP A 139 8.70 -1.99 15.99
CA ASP A 139 8.02 -0.83 16.58
C ASP A 139 7.61 0.18 15.50
N LEU A 140 6.97 -0.33 14.45
CA LEU A 140 6.38 0.46 13.38
C LEU A 140 4.87 0.31 13.40
N LYS A 141 4.16 1.40 13.08
CA LYS A 141 2.73 1.33 12.76
C LYS A 141 2.54 0.94 11.30
N ILE A 142 1.32 0.54 10.96
CA ILE A 142 0.97 0.14 9.59
C ILE A 142 -0.25 0.93 9.13
N MET A 143 -0.22 1.41 7.90
CA MET A 143 -1.39 2.01 7.25
C MET A 143 -1.66 1.31 5.92
N ILE A 144 -2.92 1.03 5.63
CA ILE A 144 -3.34 0.67 4.28
C ILE A 144 -3.66 1.98 3.55
N THR A 145 -2.86 2.36 2.55
CA THR A 145 -2.80 3.74 2.04
C THR A 145 -3.60 4.00 0.77
N GLU A 146 -3.82 2.98 -0.07
CA GLU A 146 -4.33 3.16 -1.44
C GLU A 146 -5.27 2.01 -1.87
N LEU A 147 -6.14 1.56 -0.97
CA LEU A 147 -6.92 0.34 -1.18
C LEU A 147 -7.93 0.47 -2.34
N ASP A 148 -7.75 -0.35 -3.36
CA ASP A 148 -8.69 -0.54 -4.46
C ASP A 148 -8.62 -1.97 -5.02
N VAL A 149 -9.63 -2.39 -5.79
CA VAL A 149 -9.65 -3.74 -6.41
C VAL A 149 -9.79 -3.63 -7.92
N ARG A 150 -8.75 -4.00 -8.65
CA ARG A 150 -8.81 -4.03 -10.12
C ARG A 150 -9.78 -5.09 -10.61
N ASP A 151 -10.90 -4.66 -11.18
CA ASP A 151 -11.95 -5.53 -11.72
C ASP A 151 -11.79 -5.83 -13.23
N HIS A 152 -10.78 -5.26 -13.90
CA HIS A 152 -10.72 -5.20 -15.37
C HIS A 152 -10.69 -6.52 -16.15
N LYS A 153 -10.41 -7.64 -15.46
CA LYS A 153 -10.42 -9.01 -16.00
C LYS A 153 -11.50 -9.89 -15.37
N LEU A 154 -12.34 -9.34 -14.49
CA LEU A 154 -13.50 -10.02 -13.95
C LEU A 154 -14.61 -10.12 -15.01
N PRO A 155 -15.58 -11.04 -14.84
CA PRO A 155 -16.73 -11.19 -15.73
C PRO A 155 -17.46 -9.87 -16.02
N LYS A 156 -18.20 -9.77 -17.13
CA LYS A 156 -18.89 -8.52 -17.51
C LYS A 156 -20.04 -8.15 -16.57
N ASP A 157 -20.73 -9.17 -16.07
CA ASP A 157 -21.92 -9.03 -15.23
C ASP A 157 -21.62 -8.19 -13.98
N ILE A 158 -22.38 -7.11 -13.78
CA ILE A 158 -22.12 -6.13 -12.72
C ILE A 158 -22.27 -6.76 -11.34
N ASP A 159 -23.30 -7.56 -11.13
CA ASP A 159 -23.59 -8.15 -9.83
C ASP A 159 -22.52 -9.18 -9.44
N VAL A 160 -22.05 -9.97 -10.41
CA VAL A 160 -20.91 -10.89 -10.21
C VAL A 160 -19.64 -10.10 -9.89
N ARG A 161 -19.35 -9.01 -10.61
CA ARG A 161 -18.16 -8.18 -10.34
C ARG A 161 -18.20 -7.57 -8.95
N ASP A 162 -19.32 -6.95 -8.58
CA ASP A 162 -19.45 -6.27 -7.30
C ASP A 162 -19.33 -7.27 -6.14
N ARG A 163 -19.82 -8.51 -6.30
CA ARG A 163 -19.57 -9.59 -5.33
C ARG A 163 -18.10 -9.98 -5.21
N LEU A 164 -17.41 -10.16 -6.34
CA LEU A 164 -15.98 -10.53 -6.34
C LEU A 164 -15.08 -9.40 -5.79
N VAL A 165 -15.41 -8.14 -6.10
CA VAL A 165 -14.73 -6.97 -5.54
C VAL A 165 -14.97 -6.89 -4.04
N ALA A 166 -16.22 -7.04 -3.58
CA ALA A 166 -16.53 -7.06 -2.16
C ALA A 166 -15.79 -8.18 -1.42
N LYS A 167 -15.72 -9.38 -2.00
CA LYS A 167 -14.94 -10.49 -1.45
C LYS A 167 -13.45 -10.16 -1.34
N ALA A 168 -12.87 -9.50 -2.34
CA ALA A 168 -11.46 -9.08 -2.28
C ALA A 168 -11.18 -8.08 -1.16
N TYR A 169 -12.09 -7.11 -0.95
CA TYR A 169 -12.03 -6.21 0.19
C TYR A 169 -12.11 -6.96 1.51
N GLU A 170 -13.09 -7.85 1.67
CA GLU A 170 -13.33 -8.59 2.91
C GLU A 170 -12.15 -9.52 3.24
N ASP A 171 -11.69 -10.33 2.28
CA ASP A 171 -10.59 -11.28 2.47
C ASP A 171 -9.27 -10.56 2.83
N PHE A 172 -8.98 -9.42 2.21
CA PHE A 172 -7.77 -8.66 2.51
C PHE A 172 -7.88 -7.93 3.85
N LEU A 173 -9.00 -7.24 4.08
CA LEU A 173 -9.20 -6.46 5.31
C LEU A 173 -9.28 -7.34 6.54
N SER A 174 -9.93 -8.51 6.46
CA SER A 174 -9.95 -9.45 7.59
C SER A 174 -8.57 -9.94 8.00
N VAL A 175 -7.59 -9.94 7.07
CA VAL A 175 -6.22 -10.35 7.37
C VAL A 175 -5.41 -9.21 7.95
N VAL A 176 -5.45 -8.04 7.32
CA VAL A 176 -4.62 -6.91 7.79
C VAL A 176 -5.14 -6.32 9.08
N LEU A 177 -6.47 -6.27 9.28
CA LEU A 177 -7.07 -5.71 10.49
C LEU A 177 -6.89 -6.62 11.72
N ASP A 178 -6.53 -7.89 11.54
CA ASP A 178 -6.15 -8.77 12.66
C ASP A 178 -4.89 -8.29 13.39
N GLU A 179 -4.02 -7.51 12.73
CA GLU A 179 -2.81 -6.94 13.32
C GLU A 179 -3.11 -5.60 14.01
N PRO A 180 -2.94 -5.48 15.35
CA PRO A 180 -3.18 -4.24 16.09
C PRO A 180 -2.31 -3.06 15.64
N ALA A 181 -1.14 -3.29 15.04
CA ALA A 181 -0.31 -2.22 14.50
C ALA A 181 -0.94 -1.50 13.27
N VAL A 182 -1.96 -2.09 12.62
CA VAL A 182 -2.71 -1.43 11.54
C VAL A 182 -3.64 -0.36 12.12
N MET A 183 -3.28 0.90 11.89
CA MET A 183 -3.95 2.06 12.50
C MET A 183 -4.90 2.80 11.56
N ALA A 184 -4.79 2.61 10.25
CA ALA A 184 -5.66 3.29 9.29
C ALA A 184 -5.82 2.51 7.97
N VAL A 185 -6.97 2.71 7.32
CA VAL A 185 -7.25 2.22 5.96
C VAL A 185 -7.82 3.37 5.14
N PHE A 186 -7.20 3.62 3.99
CA PHE A 186 -7.60 4.61 3.01
C PHE A 186 -7.86 3.92 1.68
N THR A 187 -8.97 4.25 1.02
CA THR A 187 -9.21 3.83 -0.36
C THR A 187 -8.56 4.80 -1.34
N TRP A 188 -8.09 4.30 -2.50
CA TRP A 188 -7.48 5.17 -3.52
C TRP A 188 -8.53 5.86 -4.40
N GLY A 189 -9.28 6.73 -3.74
CA GLY A 189 -10.44 7.43 -4.28
C GLY A 189 -11.71 7.11 -3.52
N LEU A 190 -12.71 7.95 -3.73
CA LEU A 190 -14.01 7.84 -3.08
C LEU A 190 -15.00 6.95 -3.86
N SER A 191 -15.01 7.09 -5.19
CA SER A 191 -16.03 6.53 -6.08
C SER A 191 -15.40 6.04 -7.39
N ASP A 192 -16.03 5.04 -8.00
CA ASP A 192 -15.70 4.51 -9.33
C ASP A 192 -15.65 5.60 -10.42
N ARG A 193 -16.34 6.75 -10.23
CA ARG A 193 -16.39 7.85 -11.21
C ARG A 193 -15.01 8.39 -11.56
N ASP A 194 -14.19 8.60 -10.55
CA ASP A 194 -12.94 9.38 -10.66
C ASP A 194 -11.70 8.50 -10.41
N THR A 195 -11.85 7.18 -10.43
CA THR A 195 -10.74 6.23 -10.18
C THR A 195 -9.68 6.28 -11.28
N TRP A 196 -8.40 6.26 -10.88
CA TRP A 196 -7.25 6.15 -11.80
C TRP A 196 -7.29 4.88 -12.67
N LEU A 197 -7.95 3.82 -12.20
CA LEU A 197 -8.05 2.54 -12.92
C LEU A 197 -8.85 2.67 -14.22
N SER A 198 -9.69 3.70 -14.35
CA SER A 198 -10.35 4.07 -15.61
C SER A 198 -9.36 4.42 -16.72
N LYS A 199 -8.11 4.78 -16.37
CA LYS A 199 -7.01 5.03 -17.31
C LYS A 199 -6.00 3.89 -17.34
N PHE A 200 -5.56 3.41 -16.18
CA PHE A 200 -4.41 2.50 -16.06
C PHE A 200 -4.76 1.00 -16.08
N ALA A 201 -6.05 0.65 -15.94
CA ALA A 201 -6.52 -0.73 -15.97
C ALA A 201 -7.88 -0.82 -16.68
N ARG A 202 -7.97 -0.25 -17.88
CA ARG A 202 -9.21 -0.26 -18.66
C ARG A 202 -9.67 -1.67 -18.98
N ARG A 203 -10.99 -1.88 -18.92
CA ARG A 203 -11.62 -3.11 -19.41
C ARG A 203 -11.51 -3.20 -20.92
N LYS A 204 -11.21 -4.39 -21.44
CA LYS A 204 -11.17 -4.64 -22.89
C LYS A 204 -12.56 -4.59 -23.55
N ASP A 205 -13.60 -4.82 -22.77
CA ASP A 205 -14.99 -4.84 -23.22
C ASP A 205 -15.67 -3.45 -23.24
N GLY A 206 -14.94 -2.38 -22.89
CA GLY A 206 -15.44 -1.01 -22.91
C GLY A 206 -16.34 -0.62 -21.73
N LEU A 207 -16.67 -1.56 -20.84
CA LEU A 207 -17.46 -1.23 -19.65
C LEU A 207 -16.63 -0.41 -18.64
N PRO A 208 -17.28 0.44 -17.81
CA PRO A 208 -16.60 1.11 -16.70
C PRO A 208 -16.02 0.11 -15.70
N VAL A 209 -14.84 0.45 -15.15
CA VAL A 209 -14.26 -0.24 -14.00
C VAL A 209 -15.07 0.04 -12.75
N ARG A 210 -15.07 -0.90 -11.80
CA ARG A 210 -15.82 -0.78 -10.54
C ARG A 210 -14.99 -1.09 -9.29
N PRO A 211 -13.85 -0.41 -9.06
CA PRO A 211 -12.87 -0.84 -8.05
C PRO A 211 -13.12 -0.35 -6.62
N LEU A 212 -13.99 0.65 -6.40
CA LEU A 212 -14.11 1.38 -5.14
C LEU A 212 -15.45 1.12 -4.42
N PRO A 213 -15.62 1.61 -3.17
CA PRO A 213 -16.82 1.34 -2.37
C PRO A 213 -18.11 1.99 -2.88
N LEU A 214 -17.98 3.10 -3.61
CA LEU A 214 -19.12 3.83 -4.19
C LEU A 214 -19.11 3.73 -5.71
N ASP A 215 -20.29 3.58 -6.31
CA ASP A 215 -20.43 3.61 -7.77
C ASP A 215 -20.27 5.04 -8.32
N ALA A 216 -20.40 5.18 -9.64
CA ALA A 216 -20.24 6.48 -10.32
C ALA A 216 -21.31 7.53 -9.95
N GLN A 217 -22.43 7.09 -9.36
CA GLN A 217 -23.54 7.91 -8.88
C GLN A 217 -23.46 8.13 -7.36
N LEU A 218 -22.38 7.70 -6.72
CA LEU A 218 -22.14 7.79 -5.27
C LEU A 218 -23.03 6.87 -4.43
N ASN A 219 -23.68 5.88 -5.04
CA ASN A 219 -24.41 4.86 -4.28
C ASN A 219 -23.42 3.83 -3.70
N ARG A 220 -23.75 3.30 -2.52
CA ARG A 220 -22.97 2.25 -1.86
C ARG A 220 -23.03 0.95 -2.67
N LYS A 221 -21.87 0.36 -2.93
CA LYS A 221 -21.74 -0.99 -3.51
C LYS A 221 -21.53 -2.04 -2.43
N LEU A 222 -21.53 -3.31 -2.81
CA LEU A 222 -21.22 -4.42 -1.90
C LEU A 222 -19.83 -4.28 -1.22
N ALA A 223 -18.88 -3.62 -1.89
CA ALA A 223 -17.57 -3.32 -1.33
C ALA A 223 -17.64 -2.39 -0.09
N TRP A 224 -18.56 -1.43 -0.08
CA TRP A 224 -18.80 -0.61 1.12
C TRP A 224 -19.20 -1.48 2.32
N ASN A 225 -20.13 -2.41 2.11
CA ASN A 225 -20.60 -3.30 3.16
C ASN A 225 -19.51 -4.27 3.63
N ALA A 226 -18.64 -4.73 2.72
CA ALA A 226 -17.49 -5.56 3.06
C ALA A 226 -16.50 -4.80 3.96
N ILE A 227 -16.19 -3.54 3.64
CA ILE A 227 -15.35 -2.69 4.48
C ILE A 227 -15.97 -2.54 5.87
N ALA A 228 -17.25 -2.15 5.94
CA ALA A 228 -17.95 -1.98 7.22
C ALA A 228 -17.87 -3.25 8.09
N ARG A 229 -18.21 -4.42 7.53
CA ARG A 229 -18.10 -5.71 8.24
C ARG A 229 -16.69 -6.02 8.71
N ALA A 230 -15.67 -5.73 7.91
CA ALA A 230 -14.29 -5.99 8.29
C ALA A 230 -13.86 -5.13 9.48
N PHE A 231 -14.34 -3.88 9.57
CA PHE A 231 -14.13 -3.03 10.75
C PHE A 231 -14.94 -3.48 11.96
N ASP A 232 -16.21 -3.86 11.78
CA ASP A 232 -17.06 -4.34 12.87
C ASP A 232 -16.51 -5.62 13.53
N ASN A 233 -15.82 -6.46 12.74
CA ASN A 233 -15.21 -7.71 13.21
C ASN A 233 -13.74 -7.57 13.62
N ALA A 234 -13.14 -6.38 13.45
CA ALA A 234 -11.75 -6.18 13.80
C ALA A 234 -11.54 -6.24 15.32
N PRO A 235 -10.38 -6.72 15.80
CA PRO A 235 -10.03 -6.63 17.22
C PRO A 235 -10.10 -5.17 17.72
N MET A 236 -10.54 -4.97 18.96
CA MET A 236 -10.47 -3.64 19.59
C MET A 236 -9.01 -3.19 19.71
N ARG A 237 -8.78 -1.90 19.46
CA ARG A 237 -7.45 -1.27 19.43
C ARG A 237 -7.44 -0.01 20.28
#